data_AF-A0A2V6JBP8-F1
#
_entry.id   AF-A0A2V6JBP8-F1
#
_cell.length_a   1.000
_cell.length_b   1.000
_cell.length_c   1.000
_cell.angle_alpha   90.00
_cell.angle_beta   90.00
_cell.angle_gamma   90.00
#
_symmetry.space_group_name_H-M   'P 1'
#
loop_
_entity.id
_entity.type
_entity.pdbx_description
1 polymer ?
#
loop_
_entity_poly.entity_id
_entity_poly.type
_entity_poly.pdbx_seq_one_letter_code
_entity_poly.pdbx_strand_id
1 'polypeptide(L)'
;QFFSCGAYPLEDIHDPTGAGDTFAGGMAGYLAGTVKTVQFNDLRKAMIYGSVLASFCVEAFSLERLRKLTMEEITRRYETFKLMSQFEVPVE
;
A
#
# COMPACT_ATOMS: atom_id res chain seq x y z
N GLN A 1 8.54 10.61 -15.47
CA GLN A 1 7.18 10.04 -15.34
C GLN A 1 6.66 10.41 -13.97
N PHE A 2 5.39 10.78 -13.84
CA PHE A 2 4.77 11.17 -12.57
C PHE A 2 3.71 10.13 -12.21
N PHE A 3 3.58 9.78 -10.94
CA PHE A 3 2.56 8.88 -10.43
C PHE A 3 2.02 9.45 -9.12
N SER A 4 0.69 9.43 -8.98
CA SER A 4 -0.01 9.79 -7.77
C SER A 4 -0.83 8.59 -7.31
N CYS A 5 -0.70 8.24 -6.04
CA CYS A 5 -1.51 7.22 -5.38
C CYS A 5 -2.57 7.96 -4.56
N GLY A 6 -3.85 7.60 -4.74
CA GLY A 6 -4.93 8.15 -3.92
C GLY A 6 -4.78 7.75 -2.45
N ALA A 7 -5.25 8.59 -1.54
CA ALA A 7 -5.32 8.24 -0.12
C ALA A 7 -6.50 7.29 0.13
N TYR A 8 -6.32 6.28 0.98
CA TYR A 8 -7.38 5.36 1.38
C TYR A 8 -8.32 6.04 2.39
N PRO A 9 -9.63 6.10 2.14
CA PRO A 9 -10.58 6.71 3.07
C PRO A 9 -10.71 5.82 4.30
N LEU A 10 -10.15 6.27 5.41
CA LEU A 10 -10.32 5.68 6.72
C LEU A 10 -11.26 6.57 7.51
N GLU A 11 -12.35 5.99 8.03
CA GLU A 11 -13.29 6.70 8.89
C GLU A 11 -12.71 6.94 10.30
N ASP A 12 -11.87 6.03 10.80
CA ASP A 12 -11.25 6.12 12.11
C ASP A 12 -9.73 5.83 12.04
N ILE A 13 -8.94 6.82 12.47
CA ILE A 13 -7.47 6.73 12.57
C ILE A 13 -7.15 6.69 14.05
N HIS A 14 -6.64 5.55 14.52
CA HIS A 14 -6.38 5.34 15.94
C HIS A 14 -4.96 5.76 16.36
N ASP A 15 -3.93 5.39 15.60
CA ASP A 15 -2.53 5.72 15.90
C ASP A 15 -1.71 5.92 14.61
N PRO A 16 -1.32 7.16 14.24
CA PRO A 16 -0.54 7.40 13.02
C PRO A 16 0.93 6.95 13.14
N THR A 17 1.40 6.58 14.33
CA THR A 17 2.80 6.22 14.57
C THR A 17 3.19 5.00 13.74
N GLY A 18 4.34 5.07 13.05
CA GLY A 18 4.87 3.96 12.27
C GLY A 18 4.27 3.79 10.86
N ALA A 19 3.31 4.62 10.45
CA ALA A 19 2.77 4.58 9.09
C ALA A 19 3.84 4.80 8.01
N GLY A 20 4.76 5.75 8.22
CA GLY A 20 5.85 6.05 7.29
C GLY A 20 6.85 4.90 7.15
N ASP A 21 7.27 4.32 8.28
CA ASP A 21 8.18 3.17 8.28
C ASP A 21 7.53 1.92 7.69
N THR A 22 6.23 1.71 7.97
CA THR A 22 5.45 0.62 7.38
C THR A 22 5.30 0.80 5.87
N PHE A 23 5.08 2.03 5.39
CA PHE A 23 5.06 2.34 3.97
C PHE A 23 6.41 2.01 3.32
N ALA A 24 7.51 2.50 3.89
CA ALA A 24 8.85 2.29 3.37
C ALA A 24 9.23 0.80 3.35
N GLY A 25 8.93 0.08 4.44
CA GLY A 25 9.15 -1.36 4.56
C GLY A 25 8.33 -2.16 3.55
N GLY A 26 7.06 -1.83 3.36
CA GLY A 26 6.20 -2.47 2.36
C GLY A 26 6.67 -2.25 0.93
N MET A 27 7.06 -1.02 0.60
CA MET A 27 7.59 -0.65 -0.71
C MET A 27 8.91 -1.38 -1.00
N ALA A 28 9.85 -1.32 -0.07
CA ALA A 28 11.15 -1.99 -0.20
C ALA A 28 11.00 -3.52 -0.28
N GLY A 29 10.14 -4.10 0.57
CA GLY A 29 9.85 -5.53 0.60
C GLY A 29 9.26 -6.03 -0.71
N TYR A 30 8.31 -5.28 -1.31
CA TYR A 30 7.75 -5.62 -2.62
C TYR A 30 8.84 -5.66 -3.70
N LEU A 31 9.66 -4.61 -3.79
CA LEU A 31 10.71 -4.52 -4.81
C LEU A 31 11.74 -5.64 -4.64
N ALA A 32 12.20 -5.88 -3.42
CA ALA A 32 13.18 -6.92 -3.12
C ALA A 32 12.64 -8.34 -3.40
N GLY A 33 11.35 -8.59 -3.15
CA GLY A 33 10.74 -9.91 -3.30
C GLY A 33 10.29 -10.25 -4.72
N THR A 34 10.05 -9.24 -5.57
CA THR A 34 9.36 -9.46 -6.86
C THR A 34 10.12 -8.97 -8.09
N VAL A 35 11.15 -8.15 -7.93
CA VAL A 35 11.78 -7.42 -9.04
C VAL A 35 13.28 -7.69 -9.13
N LYS A 36 13.76 -8.06 -10.32
CA LYS A 36 15.21 -8.20 -10.61
C LYS A 36 15.86 -6.89 -11.05
N THR A 37 15.12 -6.05 -11.76
CA THR A 37 15.57 -4.74 -12.23
C THR A 37 14.39 -3.77 -12.14
N VAL A 38 14.55 -2.72 -11.36
CA VAL A 38 13.45 -1.80 -11.03
C VAL A 38 13.05 -0.97 -12.26
N GLN A 39 11.79 -1.10 -12.67
CA GLN A 39 11.16 -0.23 -13.65
C GLN A 39 10.14 0.71 -12.99
N PHE A 40 9.75 1.77 -13.69
CA PHE A 40 8.75 2.72 -13.15
C PHE A 40 7.42 2.04 -12.82
N ASN A 41 7.00 1.02 -13.60
CA ASN A 41 5.79 0.26 -13.29
C ASN A 41 5.88 -0.47 -11.94
N ASP A 42 7.06 -1.00 -11.62
CA ASP A 42 7.29 -1.69 -10.35
C ASP A 42 7.24 -0.71 -9.18
N LEU A 43 7.78 0.50 -9.36
CA LEU A 43 7.69 1.57 -8.36
C LEU A 43 6.23 1.96 -8.09
N ARG A 44 5.37 2.04 -9.11
CA ARG A 44 3.94 2.31 -8.94
C ARG A 44 3.26 1.23 -8.09
N LYS A 45 3.53 -0.05 -8.38
CA LYS A 45 2.99 -1.17 -7.60
C LYS A 45 3.53 -1.18 -6.17
N ALA A 46 4.82 -0.95 -5.99
CA ALA A 46 5.47 -0.89 -4.69
C ALA A 46 4.92 0.24 -3.81
N MET A 47 4.68 1.42 -4.39
CA MET A 47 4.03 2.54 -3.69
C MET A 47 2.61 2.19 -3.24
N ILE A 48 1.83 1.48 -4.06
CA ILE A 48 0.49 1.02 -3.66
C ILE A 48 0.60 0.00 -2.52
N TYR A 49 1.53 -0.97 -2.60
CA TYR A 49 1.75 -1.94 -1.52
C TYR A 49 2.15 -1.27 -0.19
N GLY A 50 3.08 -0.33 -0.23
CA GLY A 50 3.43 0.48 0.95
C GLY A 50 2.22 1.21 1.52
N SER A 51 1.41 1.83 0.65
CA SER A 51 0.20 2.56 1.05
C SER A 51 -0.84 1.65 1.70
N VAL A 52 -1.02 0.42 1.18
CA VAL A 52 -1.89 -0.60 1.76
C VAL A 52 -1.44 -0.95 3.17
N LEU A 53 -0.16 -1.29 3.37
CA LEU A 53 0.33 -1.67 4.70
C LEU A 53 0.24 -0.50 5.69
N ALA A 54 0.57 0.71 5.27
CA ALA A 54 0.44 1.90 6.09
C ALA A 54 -1.03 2.18 6.49
N SER A 55 -1.98 1.93 5.58
CA SER A 55 -3.41 2.07 5.90
C SER A 55 -3.88 1.13 7.00
N PHE A 56 -3.27 -0.06 7.13
CA PHE A 56 -3.54 -0.96 8.25
C PHE A 56 -2.79 -0.52 9.50
N CYS A 57 -1.55 -0.06 9.39
CA CYS A 57 -0.74 0.38 10.55
C CYS A 57 -1.51 1.37 11.44
N VAL A 58 -2.31 2.25 10.85
CA VAL A 58 -3.00 3.31 11.59
C VAL A 58 -4.34 2.92 12.22
N GLU A 59 -4.84 1.70 11.97
CA GLU A 59 -6.14 1.22 12.48
C GLU A 59 -6.06 0.72 13.93
N ALA A 60 -4.88 0.59 14.56
CA ALA A 60 -4.77 0.21 15.96
C ALA A 60 -3.48 0.75 16.59
N PHE A 61 -3.43 0.78 17.92
CA PHE A 61 -2.25 1.21 18.66
C PHE A 61 -1.02 0.37 18.31
N SER A 62 0.09 1.04 17.99
CA SER A 62 1.37 0.40 17.68
C SER A 62 1.23 -0.73 16.62
N LEU A 63 1.90 -1.86 16.80
CA LEU A 63 1.94 -2.95 15.82
C LEU A 63 0.73 -3.89 15.89
N GLU A 64 -0.26 -3.64 16.75
CA GLU A 64 -1.35 -4.58 17.01
C GLU A 64 -2.16 -4.92 15.75
N ARG A 65 -2.37 -3.96 14.86
CA ARG A 65 -3.09 -4.23 13.60
C ARG A 65 -2.26 -5.07 12.64
N LEU A 66 -0.96 -4.78 12.52
CA LEU A 66 -0.04 -5.47 11.60
C LEU A 66 0.19 -6.93 12.03
N ARG A 67 0.24 -7.21 13.33
CA ARG A 67 0.44 -8.57 13.87
C ARG A 67 -0.69 -9.55 13.53
N LYS A 68 -1.88 -9.04 13.23
CA LYS A 68 -3.07 -9.82 12.89
C LYS A 68 -3.40 -9.75 11.39
N LEU A 69 -2.62 -9.00 10.61
CA LEU A 69 -2.87 -8.74 9.21
C LEU A 69 -2.63 -10.00 8.37
N THR A 70 -3.60 -10.30 7.50
CA THR A 70 -3.57 -11.45 6.60
C THR A 70 -3.28 -11.01 5.16
N MET A 71 -2.82 -11.96 4.34
CA MET A 71 -2.58 -11.69 2.91
C MET A 71 -3.89 -11.41 2.16
N GLU A 72 -4.99 -12.05 2.54
CA GLU A 72 -6.31 -11.83 1.96
C GLU A 72 -6.79 -10.39 2.18
N GLU A 73 -6.56 -9.84 3.37
CA GLU A 73 -6.86 -8.44 3.68
C GLU A 73 -6.00 -7.47 2.87
N ILE A 74 -4.69 -7.75 2.76
CA ILE A 74 -3.76 -6.97 1.94
C ILE A 74 -4.22 -6.96 0.49
N THR A 75 -4.52 -8.11 -0.10
CA THR A 75 -5.00 -8.24 -1.47
C THR A 75 -6.31 -7.48 -1.67
N ARG A 76 -7.29 -7.65 -0.78
CA ARG A 76 -8.56 -6.94 -0.87
C ARG A 76 -8.37 -5.43 -0.86
N ARG A 77 -7.51 -4.91 0.01
CA ARG A 77 -7.28 -3.46 0.08
C ARG A 77 -6.44 -2.94 -1.07
N TYR A 78 -5.51 -3.73 -1.57
CA TYR A 78 -4.77 -3.42 -2.79
C TYR A 78 -5.72 -3.22 -3.97
N GLU A 79 -6.72 -4.09 -4.14
CA GLU A 79 -7.75 -3.93 -5.18
C GLU A 79 -8.55 -2.63 -4.99
N THR A 80 -8.89 -2.26 -3.75
CA THR A 80 -9.54 -0.97 -3.47
C THR A 80 -8.65 0.21 -3.88
N PHE A 81 -7.37 0.20 -3.52
CA PHE A 81 -6.43 1.23 -3.97
C PHE A 81 -6.29 1.25 -5.50
N LYS A 82 -6.25 0.09 -6.16
CA LYS A 82 -6.17 0.01 -7.64
C LYS A 82 -7.38 0.67 -8.29
N LEU A 83 -8.59 0.35 -7.81
CA LEU A 83 -9.85 0.93 -8.28
C LEU A 83 -9.89 2.46 -8.08
N MET A 84 -9.41 2.94 -6.92
CA MET A 84 -9.36 4.37 -6.62
C MET A 84 -8.29 5.13 -7.41
N SER A 85 -7.21 4.45 -7.81
CA SER A 85 -6.05 5.08 -8.45
C SER A 85 -6.19 5.26 -9.97
N GLN A 86 -7.35 4.92 -10.57
CA GLN A 86 -7.55 4.88 -12.04
C GLN A 86 -6.35 4.26 -12.77
N PHE A 87 -5.92 3.09 -12.31
CA PHE A 87 -4.94 2.30 -13.05
C PHE A 87 -5.71 1.37 -13.98
N GLU A 88 -5.75 1.76 -15.26
CA GLU A 88 -6.48 1.15 -16.39
C GLU A 88 -7.83 1.82 -16.69
N VAL A 89 -7.78 2.97 -17.38
CA VAL A 89 -8.81 3.27 -18.38
C VAL A 89 -8.48 2.38 -19.58
N PRO A 90 -9.36 1.46 -20.01
CA PRO A 90 -9.20 0.80 -21.30
C PRO A 90 -9.19 1.89 -22.37
N VAL A 91 -8.13 1.94 -23.16
CA VAL A 91 -8.12 2.74 -24.37
C VAL A 91 -8.97 1.94 -25.38
N GLU A 92 -10.18 2.41 -25.67
CA GLU A 92 -10.89 2.03 -26.90
C GLU A 92 -10.14 2.54 -28.14
#